data_AF-A0A7S3UAA8-F1
#
_entry.id   AF-A0A7S3UAA8-F1
#
_cell.length_a   1.000
_cell.length_b   1.000
_cell.length_c   1.000
_cell.angle_alpha   90.00
_cell.angle_beta   90.00
_cell.angle_gamma   90.00
#
_symmetry.space_group_name_H-M   'P 1'
#
loop_
_entity.id
_entity.type
_entity.pdbx_description
1 polymer ?
#
loop_
_entity_poly.entity_id
_entity_poly.type
_entity_poly.pdbx_seq_one_letter_code
_entity_poly.pdbx_strand_id
1 'polypeptide(L)'
;VLDALTLEDCEPRAFPIFAQIEVVCIAIFTVDYIFRVCTVHAVPPSARRSGLEPGLGRDPRSLSLMFTENLSFSEGFSRTWNYARQPLALVDLLAIVPFYVDAVSKAMGQESVLGQAAGILRLMRVLRLLKLARGHKGMKMYVDVMRMSGQPLLILMFFDIIIVVLFGTLMYYAEGTEFSVAAEWTAP
;
A
#
# COMPACT_ATOMS: atom_id res chain seq x y z
N VAL A 1 -42.54 20.23 13.00
CA VAL A 1 -41.58 20.97 12.16
C VAL A 1 -40.28 20.19 12.21
N LEU A 2 -40.21 19.10 11.46
CA LEU A 2 -38.98 18.35 11.21
C LEU A 2 -38.73 18.59 9.73
N ASP A 3 -37.83 19.53 9.45
CA ASP A 3 -37.39 19.78 8.08
C ASP A 3 -36.85 18.46 7.51
N ALA A 4 -37.26 18.16 6.29
CA ALA A 4 -36.92 16.94 5.58
C ALA A 4 -35.40 16.83 5.45
N LEU A 5 -34.77 16.04 6.33
CA LEU A 5 -33.38 15.62 6.19
C LEU A 5 -33.27 14.87 4.87
N THR A 6 -32.56 15.48 3.92
CA THR A 6 -32.33 14.88 2.60
C THR A 6 -31.19 13.86 2.70
N LEU A 7 -31.14 12.88 1.79
CA LEU A 7 -30.05 11.88 1.74
C LEU A 7 -28.65 12.52 1.64
N GLU A 8 -28.56 13.75 1.13
CA GLU A 8 -27.34 14.56 1.06
C GLU A 8 -26.87 15.09 2.43
N ASP A 9 -27.78 15.26 3.40
CA ASP A 9 -27.44 15.70 4.77
C ASP A 9 -26.84 14.58 5.62
N CYS A 10 -27.09 13.32 5.24
CA CYS A 10 -26.52 12.14 5.88
C CYS A 10 -25.14 11.74 5.34
N GLU A 11 -24.60 12.48 4.36
CA GLU A 11 -23.27 12.16 3.85
C GLU A 11 -22.21 12.51 4.92
N PRO A 12 -21.39 11.54 5.38
CA PRO A 12 -20.41 11.79 6.43
C PRO A 12 -19.35 12.77 5.94
N ARG A 13 -19.48 14.04 6.32
CA ARG A 13 -18.46 15.08 6.07
C ARG A 13 -17.35 14.95 7.11
N ALA A 14 -16.12 14.73 6.64
CA ALA A 14 -14.96 14.77 7.52
C ALA A 14 -14.79 16.18 8.12
N PHE A 15 -14.49 16.26 9.42
CA PHE A 15 -14.20 17.54 10.04
C PHE A 15 -13.01 18.23 9.36
N PRO A 16 -13.04 19.57 9.19
CA PRO A 16 -12.04 20.31 8.43
C PRO A 16 -10.61 20.15 8.99
N ILE A 17 -10.48 19.84 10.29
CA ILE A 17 -9.18 19.61 10.93
C ILE A 17 -8.47 18.36 10.39
N PHE A 18 -9.22 17.31 10.06
CA PHE A 18 -8.65 16.09 9.50
C PHE A 18 -8.14 16.31 8.07
N ALA A 19 -8.79 17.18 7.31
CA ALA A 19 -8.32 17.57 5.99
C ALA A 19 -7.00 18.34 6.06
N GLN A 20 -6.85 19.26 7.04
CA GLN A 20 -5.59 20.00 7.24
C GLN A 20 -4.43 19.07 7.60
N ILE A 21 -4.65 18.15 8.54
CA ILE A 21 -3.65 17.15 8.93
C ILE A 21 -3.29 16.27 7.74
N GLU A 22 -4.27 15.84 6.95
CA GLU A 22 -4.05 15.03 5.77
C GLU A 22 -3.18 15.75 4.73
N VAL A 23 -3.49 17.01 4.41
CA VAL A 23 -2.71 17.82 3.46
C VAL A 23 -1.27 18.03 3.92
N VAL A 24 -1.06 18.34 5.22
CA VAL A 24 0.29 18.51 5.78
C VAL A 24 1.09 17.21 5.72
N CYS A 25 0.48 16.08 6.11
CA CYS A 25 1.14 14.77 6.03
C CYS A 25 1.50 14.40 4.59
N ILE A 26 0.61 14.68 3.64
CA ILE A 26 0.87 14.42 2.21
C ILE A 26 2.02 15.29 1.71
N ALA A 27 2.04 16.58 2.04
CA ALA A 27 3.14 17.46 1.67
C ALA A 27 4.50 16.94 2.18
N ILE A 28 4.56 16.54 3.45
CA ILE A 28 5.78 15.96 4.04
C ILE A 28 6.18 14.66 3.34
N PHE A 29 5.23 13.76 3.06
CA PHE A 29 5.53 12.51 2.37
C PHE A 29 5.95 12.69 0.91
N THR A 30 5.34 13.63 0.21
CA THR A 30 5.73 13.99 -1.16
C THR A 30 7.15 14.54 -1.18
N VAL A 31 7.52 15.41 -0.24
CA VAL A 31 8.89 15.94 -0.12
C VAL A 31 9.90 14.83 0.21
N ASP A 32 9.62 13.98 1.20
CA ASP A 32 10.47 12.81 1.54
C ASP A 32 10.65 11.87 0.33
N TYR A 33 9.57 11.60 -0.41
CA TYR A 33 9.63 10.74 -1.59
C TYR A 33 10.44 11.37 -2.73
N ILE A 34 10.21 12.65 -3.03
CA ILE A 34 10.98 13.38 -4.06
C ILE A 34 12.47 13.38 -3.70
N PHE A 35 12.81 13.66 -2.44
CA PHE A 35 14.21 13.67 -1.99
C PHE A 35 14.88 12.29 -2.16
N ARG A 36 14.19 11.20 -1.84
CA ARG A 36 14.68 9.83 -2.08
C ARG A 36 14.87 9.53 -3.56
N VAL A 37 13.93 9.93 -4.41
CA VAL A 37 14.00 9.73 -5.87
C VAL A 37 15.15 10.53 -6.47
N CYS A 38 15.37 11.78 -6.04
CA CYS A 38 16.46 12.63 -6.51
C CYS A 38 17.84 12.13 -6.02
N THR A 39 17.93 11.66 -4.79
CA THR A 39 19.20 11.18 -4.19
C THR A 39 19.63 9.79 -4.67
N VAL A 40 18.71 8.99 -5.22
CA VAL A 40 19.00 7.65 -5.78
C VAL A 40 20.03 7.67 -6.91
N HIS A 41 20.06 8.74 -7.71
CA HIS A 41 21.06 8.92 -8.75
C HIS A 41 22.48 9.12 -8.20
N ALA A 42 22.60 9.64 -6.97
CA ALA A 42 23.87 9.90 -6.32
C ALA A 42 24.42 8.68 -5.57
N VAL A 43 23.68 7.57 -5.49
CA VAL A 43 24.17 6.32 -4.89
C VAL A 43 25.03 5.58 -5.92
N PRO A 44 26.38 5.57 -5.77
CA PRO A 44 27.24 4.79 -6.64
C PRO A 44 26.83 3.31 -6.52
N PRO A 45 27.02 2.50 -7.58
CA PRO A 45 26.69 1.07 -7.53
C PRO A 45 27.67 0.39 -6.58
N SER A 46 27.40 0.45 -5.27
CA SER A 46 28.11 -0.35 -4.28
C SER A 46 27.68 -1.80 -4.50
N ALA A 47 28.46 -2.52 -5.30
CA ALA A 47 28.65 -3.96 -5.21
C ALA A 47 27.37 -4.79 -4.97
N ARG A 48 26.39 -4.64 -5.87
CA ARG A 48 25.32 -5.63 -6.01
C ARG A 48 25.96 -6.88 -6.62
N ARG A 49 26.11 -7.94 -5.81
CA ARG A 49 26.76 -9.23 -6.11
C ARG A 49 28.28 -9.18 -6.19
N SER A 50 28.97 -9.56 -5.12
CA SER A 50 29.86 -10.72 -5.17
C SER A 50 30.10 -11.24 -3.75
N GLY A 51 29.61 -12.44 -3.45
CA GLY A 51 30.28 -13.32 -2.50
C GLY A 51 31.56 -13.83 -3.15
N LEU A 52 32.55 -12.96 -3.33
CA LEU A 52 33.86 -13.32 -3.86
C LEU A 52 34.87 -13.09 -2.75
N GLU A 53 35.35 -14.22 -2.23
CA GLU A 53 36.46 -14.37 -1.30
C GLU A 53 37.58 -13.34 -1.54
N PRO A 54 38.17 -12.75 -0.50
CA PRO A 54 39.35 -11.89 -0.65
C PRO A 54 40.56 -12.79 -0.96
N GLY A 55 40.72 -13.11 -2.24
CA GLY A 55 41.80 -13.95 -2.73
C GLY A 55 42.46 -13.34 -3.97
N LEU A 56 43.71 -12.92 -3.79
CA LEU A 56 44.73 -12.63 -4.80
C LEU A 56 44.80 -11.20 -5.35
N GLY A 57 45.95 -10.58 -5.05
CA GLY A 57 46.31 -9.21 -5.37
C GLY A 57 46.21 -8.88 -6.85
N ARG A 58 45.39 -7.87 -7.14
CA ARG A 58 45.46 -7.09 -8.38
C ARG A 58 45.47 -5.63 -8.01
N ASP A 59 46.44 -4.90 -8.57
CA ASP A 59 46.75 -3.52 -8.20
C ASP A 59 45.52 -2.61 -8.24
N PRO A 60 45.28 -1.81 -7.18
CA PRO A 60 44.09 -0.97 -7.04
C PRO A 60 44.03 0.21 -8.04
N ARG A 61 45.07 0.42 -8.85
CA ARG A 61 45.20 1.58 -9.77
C ARG A 61 44.65 1.33 -11.18
N SER A 62 44.52 0.08 -11.62
CA SER A 62 43.97 -0.25 -12.95
C SER A 62 42.44 -0.36 -12.91
N LEU A 63 41.87 -0.80 -11.79
CA LEU A 63 40.42 -0.86 -11.58
C LEU A 63 39.79 0.54 -11.45
N SER A 64 40.51 1.48 -10.83
CA SER A 64 40.03 2.86 -10.68
C SER A 64 40.00 3.61 -12.01
N LEU A 65 40.96 3.37 -12.90
CA LEU A 65 41.05 4.03 -14.21
C LEU A 65 39.97 3.53 -15.17
N MET A 66 39.61 2.23 -15.10
CA MET A 66 38.49 1.67 -15.88
C MET A 66 37.12 2.16 -15.39
N PHE A 67 37.01 2.54 -14.11
CA PHE A 67 35.76 3.01 -13.49
C PHE A 67 35.46 4.49 -13.77
N THR A 68 36.49 5.30 -14.06
CA THR A 68 36.34 6.75 -14.27
C THR A 68 35.92 7.13 -15.69
N GLU A 69 36.03 6.26 -16.69
CA GLU A 69 35.79 6.62 -18.10
C GLU A 69 34.39 6.25 -18.63
N ASN A 70 33.60 5.46 -17.88
CA ASN A 70 32.28 4.98 -18.34
C ASN A 70 31.12 5.29 -17.39
N LEU A 71 31.25 6.29 -16.50
CA LEU A 71 30.09 6.82 -15.77
C LEU A 71 29.25 7.72 -16.68
N SER A 72 28.66 7.09 -17.70
CA SER A 72 27.67 7.70 -18.58
C SER A 72 26.47 8.14 -17.75
N PHE A 73 26.25 9.45 -17.74
CA PHE A 73 25.07 10.15 -17.22
C PHE A 73 23.74 9.53 -17.69
N SER A 74 23.77 8.74 -18.78
CA SER A 74 22.62 8.07 -19.41
C SER A 74 22.00 6.94 -18.58
N GLU A 75 22.75 6.28 -17.67
CA GLU A 75 22.20 5.15 -16.89
C GLU A 75 21.48 5.55 -15.59
N GLY A 76 21.37 6.84 -15.29
CA GLY A 76 20.69 7.32 -14.08
C GLY A 76 19.19 7.01 -14.06
N PHE A 77 18.49 7.19 -15.19
CA PHE A 77 17.03 7.05 -15.26
C PHE A 77 16.57 5.60 -15.02
N SER A 78 17.25 4.62 -15.61
CA SER A 78 16.96 3.20 -15.41
C SER A 78 17.11 2.77 -13.95
N ARG A 79 18.03 3.40 -13.20
CA ARG A 79 18.25 3.12 -11.77
C ARG A 79 17.14 3.68 -10.90
N THR A 80 16.67 4.88 -11.21
CA THR A 80 15.52 5.49 -10.53
C THR A 80 14.21 4.76 -10.85
N TRP A 81 14.05 4.30 -12.09
CA TRP A 81 12.93 3.44 -12.46
C TRP A 81 12.94 2.10 -11.70
N ASN A 82 14.12 1.48 -11.58
CA ASN A 82 14.28 0.26 -10.79
C ASN A 82 14.06 0.50 -9.29
N TYR A 83 14.40 1.70 -8.77
CA TYR A 83 14.08 2.10 -7.40
C TYR A 83 12.58 2.27 -7.19
N ALA A 84 11.90 2.98 -8.09
CA ALA A 84 10.44 3.19 -8.03
C ALA A 84 9.66 1.87 -8.08
N ARG A 85 10.20 0.84 -8.74
CA ARG A 85 9.64 -0.53 -8.78
C ARG A 85 9.92 -1.37 -7.53
N GLN A 86 10.71 -0.90 -6.57
CA GLN A 86 10.91 -1.63 -5.32
C GLN A 86 9.62 -1.59 -4.49
N PRO A 87 9.24 -2.68 -3.80
CA PRO A 87 7.99 -2.76 -3.06
C PRO A 87 7.86 -1.63 -2.02
N LEU A 88 8.98 -1.22 -1.43
CA LEU A 88 9.05 -0.16 -0.44
C LEU A 88 8.81 1.24 -1.04
N ALA A 89 9.30 1.49 -2.27
CA ALA A 89 9.06 2.74 -2.98
C ALA A 89 7.65 2.78 -3.58
N LEU A 90 7.11 1.62 -3.97
CA LEU A 90 5.75 1.48 -4.46
C LEU A 90 4.73 1.75 -3.35
N VAL A 91 4.97 1.28 -2.12
CA VAL A 91 4.13 1.62 -0.96
C VAL A 91 4.18 3.12 -0.66
N ASP A 92 5.36 3.74 -0.74
CA ASP A 92 5.50 5.20 -0.57
C ASP A 92 4.69 5.97 -1.65
N LEU A 93 4.70 5.50 -2.90
CA LEU A 93 3.89 6.07 -4.00
C LEU A 93 2.38 5.85 -3.78
N LEU A 94 1.96 4.63 -3.45
CA LEU A 94 0.56 4.26 -3.22
C LEU A 94 -0.07 5.06 -2.06
N ALA A 95 0.72 5.47 -1.07
CA ALA A 95 0.26 6.31 0.03
C ALA A 95 -0.09 7.75 -0.41
N ILE A 96 0.51 8.24 -1.50
CA ILE A 96 0.37 9.61 -2.01
C ILE A 96 -0.65 9.69 -3.16
N VAL A 97 -0.75 8.64 -3.98
CA VAL A 97 -1.68 8.51 -5.12
C VAL A 97 -3.14 8.92 -4.82
N PRO A 98 -3.80 8.47 -3.74
CA PRO A 98 -5.23 8.72 -3.56
C PRO A 98 -5.58 10.20 -3.39
N PHE A 99 -4.65 11.05 -2.95
CA PHE A 99 -4.87 12.50 -2.88
C PHE A 99 -4.79 13.15 -4.26
N TYR A 100 -3.79 12.79 -5.06
CA TYR A 100 -3.63 13.35 -6.40
C TYR A 100 -4.76 12.92 -7.32
N VAL A 101 -5.26 11.69 -7.19
CA VAL A 101 -6.41 11.22 -7.98
C VAL A 101 -7.69 11.96 -7.57
N ASP A 102 -7.93 12.18 -6.28
CA ASP A 102 -9.08 12.96 -5.79
C ASP A 102 -8.99 14.46 -6.16
N ALA A 103 -7.79 15.02 -6.22
CA ALA A 103 -7.58 16.40 -6.68
C ALA A 103 -7.85 16.55 -8.19
N VAL A 104 -7.40 15.58 -9.00
CA VAL A 104 -7.62 15.59 -10.45
C VAL A 104 -9.09 15.34 -10.80
N SER A 105 -9.78 14.44 -10.09
CA SER A 105 -11.21 14.18 -10.31
C SER A 105 -12.08 15.41 -10.07
N LYS A 106 -11.81 16.15 -8.98
CA LYS A 106 -12.47 17.42 -8.65
C LYS A 106 -12.18 18.49 -9.71
N ALA A 107 -10.96 18.55 -10.23
CA ALA A 107 -10.59 19.50 -11.28
C ALA A 107 -11.27 19.20 -12.63
N MET A 108 -11.56 17.94 -12.94
CA MET A 108 -12.19 17.52 -14.19
C MET A 108 -13.72 17.45 -14.12
N GLY A 109 -14.35 17.72 -12.97
CA GLY A 109 -15.81 17.75 -12.81
C GLY A 109 -16.51 16.40 -13.03
N GLN A 110 -15.77 15.29 -12.90
CA GLN A 110 -16.22 13.95 -13.29
C GLN A 110 -16.48 13.09 -12.04
N GLU A 111 -17.50 13.44 -11.26
CA GLU A 111 -17.79 12.80 -9.98
C GLU A 111 -18.45 11.41 -10.09
N SER A 112 -19.17 11.13 -11.18
CA SER A 112 -20.07 9.97 -11.28
C SER A 112 -19.39 8.61 -11.49
N VAL A 113 -18.31 8.54 -12.28
CA VAL A 113 -17.57 7.29 -12.54
C VAL A 113 -16.49 7.05 -11.48
N LEU A 114 -16.02 8.13 -10.84
CA LEU A 114 -14.95 8.07 -9.86
C LEU A 114 -15.45 7.92 -8.42
N GLY A 115 -16.75 7.98 -8.12
CA GLY A 115 -17.28 7.73 -6.77
C GLY A 115 -16.94 6.34 -6.21
N GLN A 116 -17.08 5.28 -7.02
CA GLN A 116 -16.70 3.92 -6.64
C GLN A 116 -15.17 3.76 -6.53
N ALA A 117 -14.43 4.35 -7.48
CA ALA A 117 -12.97 4.37 -7.44
C ALA A 117 -12.45 5.17 -6.23
N ALA A 118 -13.12 6.25 -5.83
CA ALA A 118 -12.81 7.07 -4.68
C ALA A 118 -13.01 6.31 -3.36
N GLY A 119 -13.94 5.36 -3.30
CA GLY A 119 -14.04 4.42 -2.18
C GLY A 119 -12.79 3.55 -2.07
N ILE A 120 -12.38 2.92 -3.16
CA ILE A 120 -11.16 2.08 -3.21
C ILE A 120 -9.90 2.91 -2.92
N LEU A 121 -9.82 4.14 -3.43
CA LEU A 121 -8.72 5.08 -3.16
C LEU A 121 -8.71 5.55 -1.71
N ARG A 122 -9.88 5.67 -1.06
CA ARG A 122 -9.96 5.89 0.39
C ARG A 122 -9.43 4.70 1.18
N LEU A 123 -9.73 3.45 0.77
CA LEU A 123 -9.13 2.26 1.38
C LEU A 123 -7.61 2.22 1.21
N MET A 124 -7.08 2.67 0.07
CA MET A 124 -5.64 2.78 -0.16
C MET A 124 -4.93 3.69 0.84
N ARG A 125 -5.64 4.63 1.46
CA ARG A 125 -5.08 5.44 2.56
C ARG A 125 -4.74 4.60 3.79
N VAL A 126 -5.34 3.43 4.00
CA VAL A 126 -4.93 2.49 5.08
C VAL A 126 -3.49 2.00 4.84
N LEU A 127 -3.05 1.91 3.59
CA LEU A 127 -1.68 1.51 3.24
C LEU A 127 -0.63 2.51 3.75
N ARG A 128 -0.98 3.78 4.00
CA ARG A 128 -0.05 4.74 4.62
C ARG A 128 0.34 4.37 6.05
N LEU A 129 -0.49 3.58 6.76
CA LEU A 129 -0.15 3.01 8.07
C LEU A 129 1.03 2.03 7.97
N LEU A 130 1.17 1.34 6.83
CA LEU A 130 2.31 0.45 6.57
C LEU A 130 3.64 1.22 6.47
N LYS A 131 3.61 2.51 6.10
CA LYS A 131 4.79 3.38 6.13
C LYS A 131 5.25 3.66 7.57
N LEU A 132 4.31 3.89 8.49
CA LEU A 132 4.61 4.08 9.92
C LEU A 132 5.18 2.80 10.55
N ALA A 133 4.61 1.65 10.17
CA ALA A 133 5.09 0.34 10.57
C ALA A 133 6.55 0.06 10.19
N ARG A 134 7.03 0.61 9.07
CA ARG A 134 8.41 0.40 8.57
C ARG A 134 9.50 0.99 9.46
N GLY A 135 9.23 2.09 10.16
CA GLY A 135 10.19 2.73 11.07
C GLY A 135 10.46 1.88 12.33
N HIS A 136 9.58 0.93 12.62
CA HIS A 136 9.68 0.10 13.80
C HIS A 136 10.42 -1.21 13.49
N LYS A 137 11.55 -1.44 14.17
CA LYS A 137 12.30 -2.71 14.13
C LYS A 137 11.40 -3.93 14.39
N GLY A 138 10.35 -3.75 15.19
CA GLY A 138 9.35 -4.78 15.49
C GLY A 138 8.54 -5.26 14.28
N MET A 139 8.32 -4.43 13.25
CA MET A 139 7.58 -4.85 12.05
C MET A 139 8.37 -5.84 11.21
N LYS A 140 9.70 -5.69 11.14
CA LYS A 140 10.57 -6.66 10.45
C LYS A 140 10.55 -8.00 11.17
N MET A 141 10.64 -7.98 12.50
CA MET A 141 10.51 -9.18 13.33
C MET A 141 9.16 -9.86 13.11
N TYR A 142 8.06 -9.10 13.07
CA TYR A 142 6.73 -9.64 12.80
C TYR A 142 6.64 -10.32 11.43
N VAL A 143 7.18 -9.70 10.38
CA VAL A 143 7.23 -10.28 9.03
C VAL A 143 8.10 -11.54 8.98
N ASP A 144 9.25 -11.52 9.65
CA ASP A 144 10.15 -12.67 9.69
C ASP A 144 9.52 -13.85 10.45
N VAL A 145 8.84 -13.60 11.57
CA VAL A 145 8.06 -14.61 12.30
C VAL A 145 6.93 -15.16 11.42
N MET A 146 6.16 -14.29 10.76
CA MET A 146 5.07 -14.70 9.87
C MET A 146 5.56 -15.56 8.69
N ARG A 147 6.77 -15.28 8.18
CA ARG A 147 7.41 -16.10 7.15
C ARG A 147 7.84 -17.46 7.69
N MET A 148 8.42 -17.50 8.89
CA MET A 148 8.82 -18.76 9.53
C MET A 148 7.60 -19.63 9.87
N SER A 149 6.48 -19.03 10.28
CA SER A 149 5.24 -19.74 10.58
C SER A 149 4.28 -19.87 9.39
N GLY A 150 4.68 -19.42 8.19
CA GLY A 150 3.77 -19.34 7.04
C GLY A 150 3.27 -20.71 6.57
N GLN A 151 4.15 -21.72 6.55
CA GLN A 151 3.78 -23.08 6.16
C GLN A 151 2.78 -23.72 7.14
N PRO A 152 2.99 -23.67 8.48
CA PRO A 152 1.96 -24.03 9.46
C PRO A 152 0.65 -23.24 9.36
N LEU A 153 0.71 -21.95 9.01
CA LEU A 153 -0.49 -21.12 8.90
C LEU A 153 -1.36 -21.49 7.69
N LEU A 154 -0.74 -21.87 6.57
CA LEU A 154 -1.46 -22.30 5.37
C LEU A 154 -2.24 -23.59 5.59
N ILE A 155 -1.65 -24.58 6.28
CA ILE A 155 -2.35 -25.82 6.60
C ILE A 155 -3.52 -25.56 7.57
N LEU A 156 -3.35 -24.62 8.52
CA LEU A 156 -4.43 -24.20 9.41
C LEU A 156 -5.60 -23.58 8.63
N MET A 157 -5.32 -22.63 7.73
CA MET A 157 -6.36 -22.02 6.88
C MET A 157 -7.07 -23.05 6.00
N PHE A 158 -6.37 -24.08 5.52
CA PHE A 158 -7.00 -25.16 4.75
C PHE A 158 -8.05 -25.91 5.56
N PHE A 159 -7.72 -26.29 6.81
CA PHE A 159 -8.69 -26.92 7.70
C PHE A 159 -9.86 -26.00 8.07
N ASP A 160 -9.56 -24.71 8.30
CA ASP A 160 -10.59 -23.71 8.64
C ASP A 160 -11.62 -23.54 7.51
N ILE A 161 -11.17 -23.52 6.26
CA ILE A 161 -12.08 -23.46 5.10
C ILE A 161 -13.00 -24.68 5.05
N ILE A 162 -12.48 -25.89 5.28
CA ILE A 162 -13.28 -27.12 5.30
C ILE A 162 -14.34 -27.04 6.41
N ILE A 163 -13.94 -26.57 7.60
CA ILE A 163 -14.83 -26.39 8.75
C ILE A 163 -15.95 -25.39 8.40
N VAL A 164 -15.61 -24.21 7.87
CA VAL A 164 -16.60 -23.19 7.49
C VAL A 164 -17.59 -23.71 6.46
N VAL A 165 -17.12 -24.45 5.45
CA VAL A 165 -18.00 -25.04 4.44
C VAL A 165 -18.93 -26.09 5.06
N LEU A 166 -18.41 -26.96 5.92
CA LEU A 166 -19.19 -28.01 6.58
C LEU A 166 -20.22 -27.41 7.55
N PHE A 167 -19.83 -26.45 8.37
CA PHE A 167 -20.76 -25.77 9.27
C PHE A 167 -21.77 -24.91 8.50
N GLY A 168 -21.36 -24.30 7.39
CA GLY A 168 -22.26 -23.56 6.51
C GLY A 168 -23.33 -24.46 5.89
N THR A 169 -22.97 -25.66 5.42
CA THR A 169 -23.96 -26.63 4.91
C THR A 169 -24.84 -27.17 6.03
N LEU A 170 -24.29 -27.42 7.23
CA LEU A 170 -25.08 -27.85 8.37
C LEU A 170 -26.09 -26.79 8.81
N MET A 171 -25.67 -25.52 8.90
CA MET A 171 -26.55 -24.37 9.17
C MET A 171 -27.66 -24.28 8.13
N TYR A 172 -27.33 -24.42 6.84
CA TYR A 172 -28.33 -24.41 5.78
C TYR A 172 -29.40 -25.50 5.96
N TYR A 173 -29.01 -26.71 6.35
CA TYR A 173 -29.98 -27.76 6.66
C TYR A 173 -30.74 -27.54 7.98
N ALA A 174 -30.12 -26.86 8.95
CA ALA A 174 -30.73 -26.57 10.25
C ALA A 174 -31.76 -25.43 10.17
N GLU A 175 -31.51 -24.39 9.37
CA GLU A 175 -32.44 -23.29 9.13
C GLU A 175 -33.66 -23.73 8.32
N GLY A 176 -33.54 -24.79 7.52
CA GLY A 176 -34.63 -25.29 6.69
C GLY A 176 -35.01 -24.28 5.58
N THR A 177 -36.15 -24.50 4.93
CA THR A 177 -36.62 -23.66 3.81
C THR A 177 -37.67 -22.63 4.22
N GLU A 178 -38.09 -22.61 5.49
CA GLU A 178 -39.14 -21.72 5.98
C GLU A 178 -38.55 -20.59 6.83
N PHE A 179 -38.68 -19.37 6.32
CA PHE A 179 -38.30 -18.15 7.03
C PHE A 179 -39.57 -17.45 7.53
N SER A 180 -39.74 -17.37 8.84
CA SER A 180 -40.79 -16.55 9.45
C SER A 180 -40.29 -15.11 9.55
N VAL A 181 -40.74 -14.25 8.64
CA VAL A 181 -40.47 -12.80 8.74
C VAL A 181 -41.44 -12.22 9.75
N ALA A 182 -40.93 -11.52 10.76
CA ALA A 182 -41.77 -10.86 11.76
C ALA A 182 -42.72 -9.87 11.06
N ALA A 183 -44.00 -9.91 11.44
CA ALA A 183 -45.08 -9.15 10.81
C ALA A 183 -44.86 -7.63 10.76
N GLU A 184 -43.97 -7.11 11.63
CA GLU A 184 -43.54 -5.70 11.64
C GLU A 184 -42.82 -5.26 10.36
N TRP A 185 -42.15 -6.19 9.64
CA TRP A 185 -41.39 -5.90 8.43
C TRP A 185 -42.16 -6.19 7.12
N THR A 186 -43.38 -6.71 7.22
CA THR A 186 -44.22 -7.08 6.05
C THR A 186 -45.52 -6.28 5.97
N ALA A 187 -45.76 -5.35 6.89
CA ALA A 187 -46.90 -4.44 6.83
C ALA A 187 -46.72 -3.42 5.67
N PRO A 188 -47.77 -3.16 4.86
CA PRO A 188 -47.72 -2.23 3.73
C PRO A 188 -47.59 -0.75 4.13
#